data_AF-V5IAW2-F1
#
_entry.id   AF-V5IAW2-F1
#
_cell.length_a   1.000
_cell.length_b   1.000
_cell.length_c   1.000
_cell.angle_alpha   90.00
_cell.angle_beta   90.00
_cell.angle_gamma   90.00
#
_symmetry.space_group_name_H-M   'P 1'
#
loop_
_entity.id
_entity.type
_entity.pdbx_description
1 polymer ?
#
loop_
_entity_poly.entity_id
_entity_poly.type
_entity_poly.pdbx_seq_one_letter_code
_entity_poly.pdbx_strand_id
1 'polypeptide(L)'
;HGLLGWNQILNAMLIQKLNLAAYFLSDACLTTMMNDGSSSDQQQYMVVACLNVIGAWDVRPRIGATAEIESGQGTVIRVTPKGKLCIQLHETGEIKKVPVSNLKLLGVTEFNFDRMPLSENFIKTWANLLLIRHSSLNSHDKKSYHGQVNLPYLRSQQNILCALNATRVLHMNQYKLRKILKHPVNGMDQSQEQQSIEEELNQQPVLLIQKLLGKATRPSPLKPGFNIQEMQLAG
;
A
#
# COMPACT_ATOMS: atom_id res chain seq x y z
N HIS A 1 -27.89 -6.09 14.09
CA HIS A 1 -26.96 -7.08 14.69
C HIS A 1 -26.01 -7.78 13.70
N GLY A 2 -26.03 -7.51 12.38
CA GLY A 2 -25.15 -8.19 11.40
C GLY A 2 -23.76 -7.57 11.16
N LEU A 3 -23.44 -6.39 11.71
CA LEU A 3 -22.23 -5.63 11.35
C LEU A 3 -20.95 -5.99 12.13
N LEU A 4 -21.06 -6.65 13.29
CA LEU A 4 -19.92 -6.92 14.17
C LEU A 4 -18.97 -8.01 13.61
N GLY A 5 -19.50 -9.04 12.95
CA GLY A 5 -18.71 -10.11 12.35
C GLY A 5 -17.98 -9.68 11.06
N TRP A 6 -18.62 -8.85 10.23
CA TRP A 6 -18.02 -8.38 8.97
C TRP A 6 -16.74 -7.58 9.21
N ASN A 7 -16.69 -6.74 10.24
CA ASN A 7 -15.50 -5.98 10.56
C ASN A 7 -14.31 -6.91 10.91
N GLN A 8 -14.56 -7.98 11.67
CA GLN A 8 -13.54 -8.96 12.02
C GLN A 8 -13.01 -9.71 10.79
N ILE A 9 -13.91 -10.18 9.92
CA ILE A 9 -13.54 -10.89 8.68
C ILE A 9 -12.74 -9.98 7.75
N LEU A 10 -13.21 -8.74 7.55
CA LEU A 10 -12.52 -7.75 6.72
C LEU A 10 -11.13 -7.42 7.27
N ASN A 11 -11.01 -7.19 8.58
CA ASN A 11 -9.72 -6.95 9.22
C ASN A 11 -8.79 -8.15 9.06
N ALA A 12 -9.28 -9.38 9.23
CA ALA A 12 -8.47 -10.59 9.04
C ALA A 12 -7.93 -10.68 7.60
N MET A 13 -8.78 -10.43 6.60
CA MET A 13 -8.35 -10.42 5.19
C MET A 13 -7.34 -9.31 4.91
N LEU A 14 -7.59 -8.09 5.39
CA LEU A 14 -6.67 -6.96 5.20
C LEU A 14 -5.31 -7.21 5.85
N ILE A 15 -5.30 -7.76 7.07
CA ILE A 15 -4.06 -8.14 7.78
C ILE A 15 -3.31 -9.21 6.99
N GLN A 16 -4.01 -10.25 6.50
CA GLN A 16 -3.40 -11.30 5.69
C GLN A 16 -2.74 -10.73 4.43
N LYS A 17 -3.41 -9.81 3.72
CA LYS A 17 -2.88 -9.20 2.50
C LYS A 17 -1.79 -8.18 2.77
N LEU A 18 -1.83 -7.46 3.89
CA LEU A 18 -0.71 -6.61 4.33
C LEU A 18 0.54 -7.45 4.66
N ASN A 19 0.38 -8.60 5.31
CA ASN A 19 1.52 -9.51 5.57
C ASN A 19 2.14 -9.98 4.24
N LEU A 20 1.30 -10.32 3.26
CA LEU A 20 1.76 -10.69 1.93
C LEU A 20 2.43 -9.51 1.19
N ALA A 21 1.91 -8.29 1.37
CA ALA A 21 2.54 -7.08 0.84
C ALA A 21 3.95 -6.86 1.41
N ALA A 22 4.12 -7.02 2.74
CA ALA A 22 5.42 -6.93 3.38
C ALA A 22 6.39 -8.03 2.88
N TYR A 23 5.88 -9.23 2.58
CA TYR A 23 6.67 -10.29 1.95
C TYR A 23 7.09 -9.93 0.52
N PHE A 24 6.18 -9.46 -0.33
CA PHE A 24 6.49 -9.04 -1.70
C PHE A 24 7.49 -7.89 -1.77
N LEU A 25 7.50 -7.01 -0.76
CA LEU A 25 8.44 -5.90 -0.63
C LEU A 25 9.74 -6.28 0.11
N SER A 26 9.90 -7.55 0.50
CA SER A 26 11.15 -8.03 1.07
C SER A 26 12.20 -8.25 -0.01
N ASP A 27 13.47 -8.03 0.32
CA ASP A 27 14.58 -8.17 -0.64
C ASP A 27 14.66 -9.56 -1.25
N ALA A 28 14.37 -10.60 -0.46
CA ALA A 28 14.33 -11.98 -0.93
C ALA A 28 13.30 -12.18 -2.04
N CYS A 29 12.07 -11.68 -1.84
CA CYS A 29 11.01 -11.84 -2.82
C CYS A 29 11.22 -10.95 -4.05
N LEU A 30 11.66 -9.70 -3.86
CA LEU A 30 12.00 -8.79 -4.95
C LEU A 30 13.08 -9.39 -5.85
N THR A 31 14.14 -9.95 -5.27
CA THR A 31 15.23 -10.59 -6.03
C THR A 31 14.72 -11.77 -6.85
N THR A 32 13.89 -12.64 -6.26
CA THR A 32 13.29 -13.78 -6.98
C THR A 32 12.35 -13.33 -8.09
N MET A 33 11.48 -12.35 -7.85
CA MET A 33 10.55 -11.84 -8.87
C MET A 33 11.26 -11.20 -10.06
N MET A 34 12.41 -10.54 -9.83
CA MET A 34 13.22 -9.95 -10.90
C MET A 34 13.95 -11.01 -11.73
N ASN A 35 14.32 -12.15 -11.13
CA ASN A 35 15.09 -13.20 -11.81
C ASN A 35 14.20 -14.23 -12.54
N ASP A 36 13.04 -14.57 -11.99
CA ASP A 36 12.26 -15.74 -12.43
C ASP A 36 10.93 -15.39 -13.12
N GLY A 37 10.59 -14.10 -13.21
CA GLY A 37 9.47 -13.56 -13.99
C GLY A 37 8.06 -14.09 -13.65
N SER A 38 7.92 -14.98 -12.66
CA SER A 38 6.75 -15.81 -12.43
C SER A 38 6.18 -15.63 -11.02
N SER A 39 5.64 -14.44 -10.75
CA SER A 39 4.70 -14.28 -9.63
C SER A 39 3.27 -14.52 -10.10
N SER A 40 2.46 -15.22 -9.30
CA SER A 40 1.01 -15.32 -9.52
C SER A 40 0.40 -13.91 -9.54
N ASP A 41 0.06 -13.42 -10.74
CA ASP A 41 -0.56 -12.12 -10.99
C ASP A 41 -1.75 -11.85 -10.07
N GLN A 42 -2.55 -12.88 -9.78
CA GLN A 42 -3.74 -12.77 -8.93
C GLN A 42 -3.42 -12.29 -7.50
N GLN A 43 -2.39 -12.85 -6.87
CA GLN A 43 -2.05 -12.45 -5.50
C GLN A 43 -1.50 -11.03 -5.45
N GLN A 44 -0.75 -10.62 -6.47
CA GLN A 44 -0.28 -9.24 -6.59
C GLN A 44 -1.43 -8.26 -6.75
N TYR A 45 -2.41 -8.55 -7.61
CA TYR A 45 -3.59 -7.70 -7.75
C TYR A 45 -4.37 -7.55 -6.44
N MET A 46 -4.51 -8.64 -5.67
CA MET A 46 -5.16 -8.58 -4.37
C MET A 46 -4.38 -7.74 -3.36
N VAL A 47 -3.05 -7.80 -3.36
CA VAL A 47 -2.19 -6.99 -2.50
C VAL A 47 -2.31 -5.51 -2.86
N VAL A 48 -2.19 -5.16 -4.15
CA VAL A 48 -2.35 -3.78 -4.63
C VAL A 48 -3.74 -3.24 -4.29
N ALA A 49 -4.80 -4.04 -4.50
CA ALA A 49 -6.16 -3.66 -4.12
C ALA A 49 -6.27 -3.39 -2.61
N CYS A 50 -5.69 -4.25 -1.78
CA CYS A 50 -5.67 -4.07 -0.32
C CYS A 50 -4.94 -2.78 0.08
N LEU A 51 -3.76 -2.52 -0.47
CA LEU A 51 -2.98 -1.32 -0.20
C LEU A 51 -3.72 -0.05 -0.64
N ASN A 52 -4.39 -0.08 -1.79
CA ASN A 52 -5.21 1.04 -2.28
C ASN A 52 -6.43 1.30 -1.39
N VAL A 53 -7.06 0.26 -0.83
CA VAL A 53 -8.16 0.41 0.14
C VAL A 53 -7.67 1.09 1.42
N ILE A 54 -6.48 0.73 1.90
CA ILE A 54 -5.92 1.29 3.15
C ILE A 54 -5.37 2.70 2.94
N GLY A 55 -4.62 2.92 1.86
CA GLY A 55 -4.04 4.22 1.52
C GLY A 55 -5.02 5.22 0.91
N ALA A 56 -6.24 4.79 0.60
CA ALA A 56 -7.31 5.59 0.01
C ALA A 56 -6.90 6.42 -1.22
N TRP A 57 -5.95 5.90 -2.02
CA TRP A 57 -5.35 6.64 -3.13
C TRP A 57 -6.16 6.55 -4.44
N ASP A 58 -7.02 5.54 -4.58
CA ASP A 58 -7.84 5.40 -5.78
C ASP A 58 -9.05 6.35 -5.72
N VAL A 59 -8.97 7.46 -6.45
CA VAL A 59 -10.03 8.47 -6.60
C VAL A 59 -11.19 7.99 -7.47
N ARG A 60 -11.09 6.80 -8.09
CA ARG A 60 -12.14 6.29 -8.96
C ARG A 60 -13.37 5.87 -8.15
N PRO A 61 -14.58 6.06 -8.69
CA PRO A 61 -15.82 5.64 -8.05
C PRO A 61 -15.84 4.13 -7.81
N ARG A 62 -15.95 3.72 -6.55
CA ARG A 62 -16.02 2.33 -6.10
C ARG A 62 -17.42 1.94 -5.65
N ILE A 63 -17.72 0.64 -5.64
CA ILE A 63 -18.96 0.13 -5.05
C ILE A 63 -18.99 0.53 -3.57
N GLY A 64 -20.12 1.05 -3.11
CA GLY A 64 -20.32 1.62 -1.79
C GLY A 64 -19.93 3.09 -1.65
N ALA A 65 -19.34 3.72 -2.68
CA ALA A 65 -19.06 5.16 -2.64
C ALA A 65 -20.35 5.97 -2.74
N THR A 66 -20.42 7.07 -1.98
CA THR A 66 -21.50 8.05 -2.10
C THR A 66 -21.13 9.06 -3.17
N ALA A 67 -22.09 9.38 -4.03
CA ALA A 67 -21.87 10.32 -5.11
C ALA A 67 -23.12 11.15 -5.38
N GLU A 68 -22.89 12.37 -5.85
CA GLU A 68 -23.90 13.31 -6.29
C GLU A 68 -24.10 13.17 -7.79
N ILE A 69 -25.36 13.06 -8.19
CA ILE A 69 -25.81 13.15 -9.57
C ILE A 69 -26.86 14.27 -9.68
N GLU A 70 -27.17 14.70 -10.91
CA GLU A 70 -28.16 15.78 -11.15
C GLU A 70 -29.51 15.52 -10.48
N SER A 71 -29.89 14.26 -10.28
CA SER A 71 -31.14 13.87 -9.62
C SER A 71 -31.00 13.58 -8.12
N GLY A 72 -29.95 14.06 -7.46
CA GLY A 72 -29.73 13.92 -6.02
C GLY A 72 -28.54 13.03 -5.64
N GLN A 73 -28.43 12.72 -4.35
CA GLN A 73 -27.34 11.90 -3.80
C GLN A 73 -27.68 10.40 -3.85
N GLY A 74 -26.67 9.57 -4.09
CA GLY A 74 -26.84 8.13 -4.12
C GLY A 74 -25.57 7.34 -3.85
N THR A 75 -25.73 6.03 -3.66
CA THR A 75 -24.61 5.10 -3.43
C THR A 75 -24.36 4.27 -4.68
N VAL A 76 -23.11 4.14 -5.11
CA VAL A 76 -22.71 3.25 -6.20
C VAL A 76 -22.91 1.81 -5.77
N ILE A 77 -23.82 1.07 -6.40
CA ILE A 77 -24.11 -0.32 -6.05
C ILE A 77 -23.51 -1.34 -7.02
N ARG A 78 -23.17 -0.92 -8.25
CA ARG A 78 -22.65 -1.81 -9.30
C ARG A 78 -21.90 -1.04 -10.38
N VAL A 79 -20.87 -1.67 -10.94
CA VAL A 79 -20.23 -1.24 -12.19
C VAL A 79 -20.67 -2.19 -13.31
N THR A 80 -21.19 -1.67 -14.40
CA THR A 80 -21.59 -2.48 -15.57
C THR A 80 -20.38 -2.86 -16.42
N PRO A 81 -20.44 -3.96 -17.21
CA PRO A 81 -19.35 -4.34 -18.12
C PRO A 81 -18.98 -3.27 -19.15
N LYS A 82 -19.92 -2.36 -19.45
CA LYS A 82 -19.73 -1.22 -20.37
C LYS A 82 -19.20 0.04 -19.66
N GLY A 83 -18.75 -0.06 -18.41
CA GLY A 83 -18.16 1.05 -17.66
C GLY A 83 -19.16 2.08 -17.08
N LYS A 84 -20.47 1.87 -17.21
CA LYS A 84 -21.49 2.71 -16.54
C LYS A 84 -21.69 2.28 -15.10
N LEU A 85 -21.97 3.23 -14.21
CA LEU A 85 -22.22 2.99 -12.79
C LEU A 85 -23.73 2.92 -12.53
N CYS A 86 -24.17 1.94 -11.75
CA CYS A 86 -25.51 1.91 -11.18
C CYS A 86 -25.47 2.55 -9.80
N ILE A 87 -26.28 3.58 -9.61
CA ILE A 87 -26.36 4.38 -8.39
C ILE A 87 -27.75 4.22 -7.82
N GLN A 88 -27.84 3.87 -6.54
CA GLN A 88 -29.09 3.84 -5.80
C GLN A 88 -29.28 5.21 -5.13
N LEU A 89 -30.31 5.95 -5.54
CA LEU A 89 -30.67 7.24 -4.95
C LEU A 89 -31.09 7.07 -3.48
N HIS A 90 -30.63 7.95 -2.60
CA HIS A 90 -30.95 7.86 -1.17
C HIS A 90 -32.39 8.23 -0.86
N GLU A 91 -32.94 9.21 -1.57
CA GLU A 91 -34.29 9.72 -1.34
C GLU A 91 -35.38 8.80 -1.90
N THR A 92 -35.18 8.28 -3.11
CA THR A 92 -36.20 7.50 -3.83
C THR A 92 -35.95 5.99 -3.82
N GLY A 93 -34.72 5.56 -3.49
CA GLY A 93 -34.31 4.15 -3.59
C GLY A 93 -34.16 3.64 -5.02
N GLU A 94 -34.43 4.46 -6.04
CA GLU A 94 -34.35 4.09 -7.44
C GLU A 94 -32.91 3.87 -7.89
N ILE A 95 -32.73 2.93 -8.83
CA ILE A 95 -31.43 2.61 -9.42
C ILE A 95 -31.30 3.30 -10.77
N LYS A 96 -30.38 4.27 -10.86
CA LYS A 96 -30.05 4.96 -12.12
C LYS A 96 -28.70 4.53 -12.67
N LYS A 97 -28.62 4.39 -14.00
CA LYS A 97 -27.38 4.11 -14.73
C LYS A 97 -26.79 5.42 -15.23
N VAL A 98 -25.60 5.76 -14.75
CA VAL A 98 -24.97 7.06 -15.01
C VAL A 98 -23.52 6.83 -15.49
N PRO A 99 -23.04 7.57 -16.50
CA PRO A 99 -21.63 7.56 -16.87
C PRO A 99 -20.76 8.18 -15.76
N VAL A 100 -19.49 7.79 -15.69
CA VAL A 100 -18.54 8.31 -14.69
C VAL A 100 -18.38 9.84 -14.79
N SER A 101 -18.52 10.41 -15.99
CA SER A 101 -18.44 11.85 -16.24
C SER A 101 -19.51 12.69 -15.53
N ASN A 102 -20.67 12.10 -15.24
CA ASN A 102 -21.82 12.83 -14.68
C ASN A 102 -21.95 12.60 -13.17
N LEU A 103 -20.86 12.14 -12.54
CA LEU A 103 -20.84 11.77 -11.14
C LEU A 103 -19.79 12.61 -10.41
N LYS A 104 -20.20 13.22 -9.30
CA LYS A 104 -19.30 13.89 -8.36
C LYS A 104 -19.22 13.07 -7.08
N LEU A 105 -18.05 12.52 -6.77
CA LEU A 105 -17.86 11.73 -5.55
C LEU A 105 -17.95 12.63 -4.31
N LEU A 106 -18.86 12.28 -3.39
CA LEU A 106 -19.07 13.00 -2.15
C LEU A 106 -18.27 12.33 -1.03
N GLY A 107 -17.05 12.84 -0.82
CA GLY A 107 -16.16 12.43 0.27
C GLY A 107 -15.48 11.09 0.01
N VAL A 108 -14.14 11.10 0.03
CA VAL A 108 -13.37 9.87 0.16
C VAL A 108 -13.57 9.40 1.60
N THR A 109 -14.34 8.33 1.82
CA THR A 109 -14.38 7.70 3.14
C THR A 109 -12.96 7.23 3.48
N GLU A 110 -12.33 7.90 4.43
CA GLU A 110 -10.99 7.55 4.90
C GLU A 110 -11.02 6.20 5.62
N PHE A 111 -9.91 5.47 5.49
CA PHE A 111 -9.77 4.18 6.14
C PHE A 111 -9.66 4.38 7.66
N ASN A 112 -10.62 3.86 8.41
CA ASN A 112 -10.60 3.95 9.87
C ASN A 112 -9.61 2.92 10.47
N PHE A 113 -8.38 3.36 10.67
CA PHE A 113 -7.32 2.53 11.24
C PHE A 113 -7.55 2.14 12.72
N ASP A 114 -8.40 2.87 13.46
CA ASP A 114 -8.68 2.59 14.87
C ASP A 114 -9.38 1.24 15.05
N ARG A 115 -10.26 0.88 14.11
CA ARG A 115 -11.02 -0.37 14.13
C ARG A 115 -10.20 -1.63 13.85
N MET A 116 -8.93 -1.50 13.46
CA MET A 116 -8.04 -2.66 13.27
C MET A 116 -7.38 -3.10 14.58
N PRO A 117 -7.41 -4.40 14.91
CA PRO A 117 -6.72 -4.93 16.09
C PRO A 117 -5.20 -4.79 15.93
N LEU A 118 -4.54 -4.33 16.99
CA LEU A 118 -3.09 -4.13 17.02
C LEU A 118 -2.40 -5.35 17.66
N SER A 119 -2.21 -6.42 16.89
CA SER A 119 -1.41 -7.59 17.30
C SER A 119 0.09 -7.36 17.06
N GLU A 120 0.95 -8.12 17.74
CA GLU A 120 2.41 -8.01 17.55
C GLU A 120 2.84 -8.30 16.11
N ASN A 121 2.23 -9.31 15.48
CA ASN A 121 2.47 -9.62 14.08
C ASN A 121 2.06 -8.45 13.16
N PHE A 122 0.96 -7.76 13.47
CA PHE A 122 0.53 -6.59 12.71
C PHE A 122 1.51 -5.41 12.87
N ILE A 123 2.05 -5.20 14.06
CA ILE A 123 3.09 -4.19 14.33
C ILE A 123 4.35 -4.50 13.50
N LYS A 124 4.79 -5.76 13.49
CA LYS A 124 5.94 -6.23 12.69
C LYS A 124 5.72 -6.00 11.19
N THR A 125 4.53 -6.29 10.68
CA THR A 125 4.18 -6.06 9.27
C THR A 125 4.27 -4.60 8.88
N TRP A 126 3.71 -3.69 9.70
CA TRP A 126 3.85 -2.25 9.45
C TRP A 126 5.28 -1.76 9.57
N ALA A 127 6.07 -2.30 10.51
CA ALA A 127 7.48 -1.98 10.62
C ALA A 127 8.24 -2.36 9.33
N ASN A 128 7.97 -3.55 8.78
CA ASN A 128 8.54 -3.98 7.50
C ASN A 128 8.09 -3.11 6.32
N LEU A 129 6.80 -2.71 6.29
CA LEU A 129 6.27 -1.80 5.27
C LEU A 129 6.80 -0.37 5.38
N LEU A 130 7.22 0.08 6.56
CA LEU A 130 7.89 1.38 6.72
C LEU A 130 9.37 1.30 6.34
N LEU A 131 9.98 0.13 6.47
CA LEU A 131 11.40 -0.09 6.20
C LEU A 131 11.73 -0.24 4.71
N ILE A 132 10.76 -0.02 3.80
CA ILE A 132 10.86 -0.27 2.35
C ILE A 132 12.27 -0.03 1.84
N ARG A 133 12.87 -1.10 1.29
CA ARG A 133 14.26 -1.13 0.89
C ARG A 133 14.37 -0.82 -0.59
N HIS A 134 14.89 0.37 -0.90
CA HIS A 134 15.14 0.82 -2.27
C HIS A 134 16.43 0.25 -2.88
N SER A 135 17.27 -0.43 -2.09
CA SER A 135 18.58 -0.93 -2.53
C SER A 135 18.48 -1.95 -3.67
N SER A 136 17.48 -2.83 -3.64
CA SER A 136 17.25 -3.83 -4.69
C SER A 136 16.76 -3.22 -6.00
N LEU A 137 16.02 -2.09 -5.95
CA LEU A 137 15.52 -1.40 -7.13
C LEU A 137 16.62 -0.63 -7.87
N ASN A 138 17.57 -0.07 -7.12
CA ASN A 138 18.66 0.76 -7.67
C ASN A 138 19.80 -0.04 -8.30
N SER A 139 19.87 -1.36 -8.04
CA SER A 139 20.93 -2.25 -8.57
C SER A 139 20.73 -2.62 -10.05
N HIS A 140 19.54 -2.38 -10.60
CA HIS A 140 19.22 -2.74 -11.97
C HIS A 140 19.49 -1.61 -12.98
N ASP A 141 20.78 -1.32 -13.19
CA ASP A 141 21.31 -0.66 -14.40
C ASP A 141 21.41 -1.63 -15.60
N LYS A 142 20.66 -2.74 -15.59
CA LYS A 142 20.85 -3.83 -16.56
C LYS A 142 19.86 -3.71 -17.72
N LYS A 143 20.28 -2.96 -18.73
CA LYS A 143 19.95 -3.10 -20.15
C LYS A 143 18.46 -3.39 -20.43
N SER A 144 17.60 -2.39 -20.30
CA SER A 144 16.34 -2.41 -21.04
C SER A 144 16.68 -2.35 -22.52
N TYR A 145 16.48 -3.45 -23.24
CA TYR A 145 16.57 -3.46 -24.69
C TYR A 145 15.51 -2.48 -25.21
N HIS A 146 15.90 -1.57 -26.11
CA HIS A 146 15.01 -0.55 -26.67
C HIS A 146 13.65 -1.15 -27.06
N GLY A 147 12.58 -0.67 -26.40
CA GLY A 147 11.20 -1.07 -26.69
C GLY A 147 10.57 -2.12 -25.77
N GLN A 148 11.29 -2.67 -24.78
CA GLN A 148 10.71 -3.64 -23.82
C GLN A 148 10.48 -3.05 -22.43
N VAL A 149 9.22 -3.13 -21.96
CA VAL A 149 8.84 -2.76 -20.59
C VAL A 149 9.18 -3.91 -19.64
N ASN A 150 10.01 -3.64 -18.63
CA ASN A 150 10.25 -4.58 -17.54
C ASN A 150 9.03 -4.60 -16.61
N LEU A 151 8.07 -5.49 -16.92
CA LEU A 151 6.82 -5.63 -16.18
C LEU A 151 7.05 -5.97 -14.69
N PRO A 152 7.95 -6.90 -14.31
CA PRO A 152 8.29 -7.14 -12.90
C PRO A 152 8.75 -5.88 -12.17
N TYR A 153 9.63 -5.10 -12.79
CA TYR A 153 10.12 -3.85 -12.21
C TYR A 153 9.00 -2.83 -11.99
N LEU A 154 8.14 -2.62 -13.00
CA LEU A 154 6.99 -1.73 -12.88
C LEU A 154 6.02 -2.18 -11.78
N ARG A 155 5.82 -3.50 -11.63
CA ARG A 155 5.02 -4.08 -10.54
C ARG A 155 5.63 -3.81 -9.17
N SER A 156 6.94 -3.95 -9.02
CA SER A 156 7.61 -3.62 -7.77
C SER A 156 7.49 -2.13 -7.43
N GLN A 157 7.66 -1.25 -8.42
CA GLN A 157 7.42 0.20 -8.23
C GLN A 157 5.98 0.49 -7.80
N GLN A 158 4.99 -0.12 -8.45
CA GLN A 158 3.57 0.01 -8.09
C GLN A 158 3.32 -0.43 -6.64
N ASN A 159 3.85 -1.59 -6.23
CA ASN A 159 3.68 -2.10 -4.87
C ASN A 159 4.33 -1.18 -3.83
N ILE A 160 5.52 -0.64 -4.13
CA ILE A 160 6.21 0.33 -3.26
C ILE A 160 5.35 1.58 -3.09
N LEU A 161 4.87 2.17 -4.18
CA LEU A 161 4.03 3.36 -4.14
C LEU A 161 2.74 3.13 -3.34
N CYS A 162 2.04 2.03 -3.61
CA CYS A 162 0.83 1.65 -2.88
C CYS A 162 1.11 1.44 -1.39
N ALA A 163 2.24 0.84 -1.03
CA ALA A 163 2.62 0.64 0.37
C ALA A 163 2.96 1.97 1.08
N LEU A 164 3.71 2.86 0.43
CA LEU A 164 3.99 4.21 0.94
C LEU A 164 2.71 5.02 1.15
N ASN A 165 1.73 4.88 0.25
CA ASN A 165 0.44 5.52 0.43
C ASN A 165 -0.36 4.89 1.59
N ALA A 166 -0.32 3.57 1.74
CA ALA A 166 -0.96 2.89 2.85
C ALA A 166 -0.37 3.28 4.22
N THR A 167 0.94 3.53 4.32
CA THR A 167 1.58 3.93 5.59
C THR A 167 1.14 5.33 6.05
N ARG A 168 0.61 6.18 5.15
CA ARG A 168 0.04 7.49 5.53
C ARG A 168 -1.10 7.34 6.54
N VAL A 169 -1.85 6.24 6.49
CA VAL A 169 -2.95 5.97 7.43
C VAL A 169 -2.47 5.89 8.89
N LEU A 170 -1.19 5.55 9.11
CA LEU A 170 -0.61 5.49 10.45
C LEU A 170 -0.58 6.86 11.13
N HIS A 171 -0.51 7.96 10.36
CA HIS A 171 -0.54 9.31 10.92
C HIS A 171 -1.89 9.66 11.56
N MET A 172 -2.97 8.97 11.17
CA MET A 172 -4.30 9.16 11.75
C MET A 172 -4.38 8.67 13.20
N ASN A 173 -3.50 7.75 13.61
CA ASN A 173 -3.40 7.28 14.99
C ASN A 173 -1.96 7.28 15.52
N GLN A 174 -1.62 8.36 16.21
CA GLN A 174 -0.29 8.58 16.80
C GLN A 174 0.10 7.51 17.83
N TYR A 175 -0.86 6.92 18.56
CA TYR A 175 -0.58 5.87 19.54
C TYR A 175 -0.09 4.58 18.85
N LYS A 176 -0.80 4.12 17.82
CA LYS A 176 -0.43 2.93 17.04
C LYS A 176 0.89 3.17 16.28
N LEU A 177 1.07 4.35 15.68
CA LEU A 177 2.32 4.74 15.02
C LEU A 177 3.51 4.67 15.99
N ARG A 178 3.40 5.25 17.19
CA ARG A 178 4.47 5.19 18.20
C ARG A 178 4.82 3.75 18.59
N LYS A 179 3.83 2.86 18.70
CA LYS A 179 4.08 1.42 18.95
C LYS A 179 4.85 0.76 17.81
N ILE A 180 4.51 1.08 16.56
CA ILE A 180 5.21 0.57 15.37
C ILE A 180 6.65 1.10 15.30
N LEU A 181 6.86 2.40 15.54
CA LEU A 181 8.19 3.01 15.53
C LEU A 181 9.12 2.52 16.65
N LYS A 182 8.56 2.05 17.77
CA LYS A 182 9.29 1.40 18.86
C LYS A 182 9.53 -0.09 18.64
N HIS A 183 9.06 -0.65 17.53
CA HIS A 183 9.33 -2.06 17.24
C HIS A 183 10.84 -2.25 16.98
N PRO A 184 11.49 -3.21 17.65
CA PRO A 184 12.88 -3.54 17.39
C PRO A 184 12.99 -4.17 16.00
N VAL A 185 13.94 -3.69 15.21
CA VAL A 185 14.24 -4.23 13.88
C VAL A 185 15.63 -4.84 13.96
N ASN A 186 15.71 -6.09 14.39
CA ASN A 186 16.97 -6.82 14.41
C ASN A 186 17.43 -7.10 12.97
N GLY A 187 18.66 -6.70 12.65
CA GLY A 187 19.51 -7.38 11.66
C GLY A 187 19.04 -7.53 10.21
N MET A 188 17.98 -6.88 9.74
CA MET A 188 17.55 -7.15 8.35
C MET A 188 18.52 -6.62 7.26
N ASP A 189 19.51 -5.78 7.60
CA ASP A 189 20.44 -5.17 6.61
C ASP A 189 21.83 -5.83 6.56
N GLN A 190 22.01 -7.05 7.06
CA GLN A 190 23.27 -7.76 6.83
C GLN A 190 23.09 -8.74 5.68
N SER A 191 23.49 -8.29 4.49
CA SER A 191 24.11 -9.17 3.50
C SER A 191 25.02 -10.15 4.26
N GLN A 192 24.80 -11.45 4.08
CA GLN A 192 25.52 -12.55 4.74
C GLN A 192 27.00 -12.67 4.32
N GLU A 193 27.67 -11.56 4.09
CA GLU A 193 29.09 -11.53 3.80
C GLU A 193 29.76 -10.67 4.87
N GLN A 194 30.33 -11.38 5.86
CA GLN A 194 31.34 -10.90 6.83
C GLN A 194 30.85 -10.24 8.12
N GLN A 195 30.04 -10.91 8.94
CA GLN A 195 30.11 -10.68 10.40
C GLN A 195 30.27 -11.99 11.16
N SER A 196 31.28 -12.02 12.03
CA SER A 196 31.58 -13.12 12.95
C SER A 196 30.44 -13.26 13.97
N ILE A 197 30.10 -14.51 14.28
CA ILE A 197 29.01 -14.97 15.16
C ILE A 197 29.02 -14.30 16.56
N GLU A 198 30.15 -13.72 16.98
CA GLU A 198 30.31 -13.04 18.27
C GLU A 198 29.74 -11.61 18.30
N GLU A 199 29.58 -10.93 17.15
CA GLU A 199 29.04 -9.56 17.11
C GLU A 199 27.49 -9.51 17.10
N GLU A 200 26.81 -10.61 16.75
CA GLU A 200 25.33 -10.67 16.79
C GLU A 200 24.76 -10.70 18.22
N LEU A 201 25.52 -11.22 19.19
CA LEU A 201 25.05 -11.39 20.58
C LEU A 201 25.07 -10.10 21.42
N ASN A 202 25.82 -9.08 21.00
CA ASN A 202 25.98 -7.81 21.73
C ASN A 202 25.26 -6.60 21.09
N GLN A 203 24.59 -6.79 19.95
CA GLN A 203 23.86 -5.70 19.29
C GLN A 203 22.53 -5.46 20.00
N GLN A 204 22.43 -4.34 20.71
CA GLN A 204 21.15 -3.84 21.21
C GLN A 204 20.16 -3.74 20.04
N PRO A 205 18.89 -4.15 20.23
CA PRO A 205 17.90 -4.10 19.16
C PRO A 205 17.71 -2.66 18.68
N VAL A 206 18.07 -2.38 17.43
CA VAL A 206 17.90 -1.06 16.83
C VAL A 206 16.41 -0.82 16.61
N LEU A 207 15.89 0.27 17.16
CA LEU A 207 14.48 0.64 16.98
C LEU A 207 14.23 1.05 15.52
N LEU A 208 13.03 0.76 15.00
CA LEU A 208 12.64 1.17 13.64
C LEU A 208 12.92 2.66 13.38
N ILE A 209 12.59 3.53 14.35
CA ILE A 209 12.83 4.98 14.23
C ILE A 209 14.32 5.32 14.06
N GLN A 210 15.22 4.64 14.77
CA GLN A 210 16.66 4.86 14.66
C GLN A 210 17.16 4.48 13.27
N LYS A 211 16.68 3.33 12.75
CA LYS A 211 17.03 2.87 11.41
C LYS A 211 16.48 3.78 10.31
N LEU A 212 15.25 4.30 10.45
CA LEU A 212 14.67 5.27 9.52
C LEU A 212 15.44 6.60 9.52
N LEU A 213 15.78 7.13 10.70
CA LEU A 213 16.57 8.35 10.82
C LEU A 213 17.95 8.21 10.16
N GLY A 214 18.65 7.09 10.40
CA GLY A 214 19.95 6.83 9.77
C GLY A 214 19.90 6.72 8.24
N LYS A 215 18.75 6.33 7.66
CA LYS A 215 18.53 6.35 6.20
C LYS A 215 18.19 7.75 5.69
N ALA A 216 17.38 8.51 6.44
CA ALA A 216 16.96 9.86 6.06
C ALA A 216 18.09 10.89 6.06
N THR A 217 19.13 10.68 6.88
CA THR A 217 20.33 11.53 6.91
C THR A 217 21.30 11.26 5.76
N ARG A 218 21.04 10.28 4.89
CA ARG A 218 21.79 10.08 3.64
C ARG A 218 21.26 11.05 2.59
N PRO A 219 22.11 11.86 1.94
CA PRO A 219 21.66 12.82 0.93
C PRO A 219 20.96 12.08 -0.21
N SER A 220 19.73 12.50 -0.53
CA SER A 220 18.97 11.96 -1.66
C SER A 220 19.52 12.53 -2.97
N PRO A 221 19.86 11.69 -3.98
CA PRO A 221 20.46 12.14 -5.24
C PRO A 221 19.40 12.65 -6.24
N LEU A 222 18.45 13.49 -5.79
CA LEU A 222 17.40 14.02 -6.66
C LEU A 222 17.64 15.50 -6.95
N LYS A 223 17.85 15.83 -8.22
CA LYS A 223 17.80 17.20 -8.72
C LYS A 223 16.35 17.71 -8.59
N PRO A 224 16.11 18.87 -7.98
CA PRO A 224 14.78 19.43 -7.82
C PRO A 224 14.26 19.91 -9.18
N GLY A 225 13.18 19.32 -9.68
CA GLY A 225 12.64 19.70 -10.99
C GLY A 225 11.15 19.46 -11.20
N PHE A 226 10.48 18.65 -10.38
CA PHE A 226 9.06 18.36 -10.56
C PHE A 226 8.28 18.54 -9.27
N ASN A 227 7.13 19.20 -9.38
CA ASN A 227 6.19 19.31 -8.28
C ASN A 227 5.55 17.93 -8.02
N ILE A 228 5.35 17.59 -6.75
CA ILE A 228 4.67 16.35 -6.31
C ILE A 228 3.32 16.16 -7.01
N GLN A 229 2.59 17.24 -7.32
CA GLN A 229 1.32 17.17 -8.03
C GLN A 229 1.47 16.76 -9.51
N GLU A 230 2.57 17.12 -10.18
CA GLU A 230 2.80 16.78 -11.59
C GLU A 230 3.15 15.29 -11.76
N MET A 231 3.89 14.71 -10.80
CA MET A 231 4.17 13.27 -10.80
C MET A 231 2.93 12.42 -10.52
N GLN A 232 1.93 12.97 -9.83
CA GLN A 232 0.70 12.24 -9.47
C GLN A 232 -0.27 12.06 -10.65
N LEU A 233 -0.20 12.94 -11.66
CA LEU A 233 -1.09 12.93 -12.82
C LEU A 233 -0.55 12.11 -14.00
N ALA A 234 0.72 11.69 -13.95
CA ALA A 234 1.37 10.92 -15.02
C ALA A 234 1.30 9.38 -14.83
N GLY A 235 0.57 8.89 -13.82
CA GLY A 235 0.44 7.47 -13.46
C GLY A 235 -0.86 6.80 -13.90
#